data_AF-A0A2N7YW20-F1
#
_entry.id   AF-A0A2N7YW20-F1
#
_cell.length_a   1.000
_cell.length_b   1.000
_cell.length_c   1.000
_cell.angle_alpha   90.00
_cell.angle_beta   90.00
_cell.angle_gamma   90.00
#
_symmetry.space_group_name_H-M   'P 1'
#
loop_
_entity.id
_entity.type
_entity.pdbx_description
1 polymer ?
#
loop_
_entity_poly.entity_id
_entity_poly.type
_entity_poly.pdbx_seq_one_letter_code
_entity_poly.pdbx_strand_id
1 'polypeptide(L)'
;LSRNHGHQLALTAGLDLCSGAQILIIDADLQDPPELLSDMRAAMAAQGADVVYAVRRKREGETLFKKATAAAFYRLLDRVTDTAIPLDTGDF
;
A
#
# COMPACT_ATOMS: atom_id res chain seq x y z
N LEU A 1 9.73 -3.08 24.84
CA LEU A 1 9.57 -3.90 23.61
C LEU A 1 10.53 -5.08 23.69
N SER A 2 10.01 -6.32 23.75
CA SER A 2 10.81 -7.52 24.09
C SER A 2 11.75 -7.99 22.97
N ARG A 3 11.55 -7.56 21.71
CA ARG A 3 12.40 -7.74 20.50
C ARG A 3 11.62 -7.18 19.30
N ASN A 4 12.25 -7.04 18.14
CA ASN A 4 11.55 -6.75 16.89
C ASN A 4 10.99 -8.05 16.30
N HIS A 5 9.67 -8.16 16.20
CA HIS A 5 8.97 -9.37 15.75
C HIS A 5 8.33 -9.22 14.36
N GLY A 6 8.58 -8.10 13.68
CA GLY A 6 7.99 -7.79 12.38
C GLY A 6 6.59 -7.19 12.49
N HIS A 7 6.18 -6.51 11.42
CA HIS A 7 4.95 -5.72 11.35
C HIS A 7 3.68 -6.55 11.63
N GLN A 8 3.57 -7.74 11.02
CA GLN A 8 2.37 -8.57 11.16
C GLN A 8 2.13 -9.08 12.59
N LEU A 9 3.20 -9.41 13.33
CA LEU A 9 3.06 -9.87 14.71
C LEU A 9 2.64 -8.71 15.64
N ALA A 10 3.18 -7.51 15.40
CA ALA A 10 2.80 -6.31 16.14
C ALA A 10 1.33 -5.93 15.88
N LEU A 11 0.87 -6.02 14.62
CA LEU A 11 -0.52 -5.77 14.26
C LEU A 11 -1.47 -6.77 14.93
N THR A 12 -1.13 -8.06 14.90
CA THR A 12 -1.93 -9.12 15.52
C THR A 12 -2.06 -8.91 17.03
N ALA A 13 -0.95 -8.63 17.72
CA ALA A 13 -0.97 -8.34 19.15
C ALA A 13 -1.80 -7.09 19.50
N GLY A 14 -1.78 -6.07 18.62
CA GLY A 14 -2.64 -4.90 18.78
C GLY A 14 -4.13 -5.24 18.65
N LEU A 15 -4.48 -6.07 17.65
CA LEU A 15 -5.85 -6.54 17.44
C LEU A 15 -6.36 -7.40 18.61
N ASP A 16 -5.53 -8.27 19.17
CA ASP A 16 -5.88 -9.10 20.33
C ASP A 16 -6.23 -8.28 21.58
N LEU A 17 -5.72 -7.05 21.69
CA LEU A 17 -5.96 -6.15 22.82
C LEU A 17 -7.08 -5.13 22.57
N CYS A 18 -7.52 -4.95 21.33
CA CYS A 18 -8.54 -3.97 20.98
C CYS A 18 -9.95 -4.48 21.37
N SER A 19 -10.77 -3.60 21.95
CA SER A 19 -12.14 -3.92 22.39
C SER A 19 -13.22 -3.03 21.75
N GLY A 20 -12.86 -2.27 20.72
CA GLY A 20 -13.77 -1.37 20.03
C GLY A 20 -14.70 -2.11 19.07
N ALA A 21 -15.93 -1.61 18.90
CA ALA A 21 -16.86 -2.13 17.88
C ALA A 21 -16.38 -1.87 16.44
N GLN A 22 -15.52 -0.84 16.27
CA GLN A 22 -14.82 -0.55 15.03
C GLN A 22 -13.35 -0.34 15.39
N ILE A 23 -12.46 -1.01 14.66
CA ILE A 23 -11.01 -0.90 14.85
C ILE A 23 -10.43 -0.23 13.60
N LEU A 24 -9.72 0.87 13.81
CA LEU A 24 -9.04 1.64 12.77
C LEU A 24 -7.53 1.46 12.98
N ILE A 25 -6.81 1.13 11.90
CA ILE A 25 -5.38 0.85 11.92
C ILE A 25 -4.69 1.86 11.00
N ILE A 26 -3.58 2.44 11.45
CA ILE A 26 -2.74 3.34 10.67
C ILE A 26 -1.27 3.15 11.05
N ASP A 27 -0.37 3.29 10.08
CA ASP A 27 1.06 3.26 10.32
C ASP A 27 1.53 4.52 11.09
N ALA A 28 2.46 4.31 12.02
CA ALA A 28 2.94 5.36 12.91
C ALA A 28 3.83 6.42 12.23
N ASP A 29 4.30 6.14 11.01
CA ASP A 29 5.11 7.08 10.22
C ASP A 29 4.27 8.14 9.49
N LEU A 30 2.93 7.98 9.51
CA LEU A 30 1.95 8.90 8.92
C LEU A 30 2.19 9.18 7.44
N GLN A 31 2.68 8.19 6.68
CA GLN A 31 2.70 8.28 5.23
C GLN A 31 1.30 8.42 4.62
N ASP A 32 0.29 7.86 5.28
CA ASP A 32 -1.12 8.06 4.94
C ASP A 32 -1.75 9.07 5.93
N PRO A 33 -2.51 10.06 5.44
CA PRO A 33 -3.10 11.09 6.30
C PRO A 33 -4.17 10.51 7.26
N PRO A 34 -4.14 10.82 8.56
CA PRO A 34 -5.09 10.29 9.55
C PRO A 34 -6.54 10.69 9.29
N GLU A 35 -6.78 11.76 8.53
CA GLU A 35 -8.10 12.19 8.09
C GLU A 35 -8.85 11.08 7.32
N LEU A 36 -8.12 10.20 6.61
CA LEU A 36 -8.69 9.06 5.89
C LEU A 36 -9.46 8.09 6.79
N LEU A 37 -9.09 7.99 8.07
CA LEU A 37 -9.78 7.12 9.03
C LEU A 37 -11.25 7.55 9.23
N SER A 38 -11.52 8.86 9.14
CA SER A 38 -12.87 9.39 9.25
C SER A 38 -13.73 9.00 8.05
N ASP A 39 -13.16 9.10 6.84
CA ASP A 39 -13.82 8.71 5.59
C ASP A 39 -14.07 7.20 5.54
N MET A 40 -13.10 6.39 5.96
CA MET A 40 -13.24 4.92 6.04
C MET A 40 -14.36 4.51 7.00
N ARG A 41 -14.44 5.15 8.18
CA ARG A 41 -15.53 4.89 9.15
C ARG A 41 -16.90 5.28 8.58
N ALA A 42 -16.99 6.42 7.88
CA ALA A 42 -18.22 6.86 7.25
C ALA A 42 -18.66 5.89 6.13
N ALA A 43 -17.72 5.42 5.31
CA ALA A 43 -17.97 4.43 4.27
C ALA A 43 -18.44 3.09 4.85
N MET A 44 -17.80 2.64 5.94
CA MET A 44 -18.18 1.42 6.66
C MET A 44 -19.63 1.47 7.13
N ALA A 45 -20.03 2.58 7.77
CA ALA A 45 -21.39 2.77 8.24
C ALA A 45 -22.41 2.90 7.10
N ALA A 46 -22.08 3.66 6.06
CA ALA A 46 -22.99 3.89 4.93
C ALA A 46 -23.25 2.62 4.10
N GLN A 47 -22.26 1.74 3.99
CA GLN A 47 -22.34 0.52 3.18
C GLN A 47 -22.67 -0.72 4.01
N GLY A 48 -22.69 -0.61 5.35
CA GLY A 48 -22.80 -1.77 6.24
C GLY A 48 -21.68 -2.79 6.02
N ALA A 49 -20.49 -2.31 5.68
CA ALA A 49 -19.36 -3.16 5.34
C ALA A 49 -18.65 -3.66 6.61
N ASP A 50 -18.23 -4.92 6.62
CA ASP A 50 -17.43 -5.47 7.73
C ASP A 50 -15.98 -4.98 7.70
N VAL A 51 -15.46 -4.69 6.50
CA VAL A 51 -14.07 -4.28 6.27
C VAL A 51 -14.03 -3.18 5.21
N VAL A 52 -13.25 -2.13 5.48
CA VAL A 52 -12.97 -1.03 4.55
C VAL A 52 -11.46 -0.82 4.49
N TYR A 53 -10.93 -0.60 3.28
CA TYR A 53 -9.52 -0.29 3.05
C TYR A 53 -9.38 0.91 2.12
N ALA A 54 -8.35 1.73 2.35
CA ALA A 54 -8.00 2.82 1.47
C ALA A 54 -7.14 2.30 0.31
N VAL A 55 -7.39 2.82 -0.91
CA VAL A 55 -6.57 2.52 -2.08
C VAL A 55 -5.91 3.81 -2.55
N ARG A 56 -4.58 3.83 -2.60
CA ARG A 56 -3.83 4.95 -3.17
C ARG A 56 -4.14 5.07 -4.66
N ARG A 57 -4.87 6.12 -5.05
CA ARG A 57 -5.22 6.37 -6.47
C ARG A 57 -4.01 6.79 -7.31
N LYS A 58 -3.06 7.49 -6.72
CA LYS A 58 -1.81 7.96 -7.35
C LYS A 58 -0.71 8.01 -6.29
N ARG A 59 0.51 7.59 -6.65
CA ARG A 59 1.72 7.84 -5.86
C ARG A 59 2.29 9.19 -6.30
N GLU A 60 2.24 10.21 -5.44
CA GLU A 60 3.04 11.41 -5.69
C GLU A 60 4.51 11.01 -5.72
N GLY A 61 5.20 11.35 -6.81
CA GLY A 61 6.57 10.92 -7.08
C GLY A 61 6.71 9.83 -8.15
N GLU A 62 5.62 9.31 -8.71
CA GLU A 62 5.63 8.58 -9.98
C GLU A 62 5.52 9.61 -11.13
N THR A 63 6.60 10.36 -11.34
CA THR A 63 6.66 11.36 -12.42
C THR A 63 6.57 10.68 -13.78
N LEU A 64 6.05 11.38 -14.78
CA LEU A 64 6.13 10.96 -16.20
C LEU A 64 7.57 10.58 -16.58
N PHE A 65 8.56 11.20 -15.93
CA PHE A 65 9.97 10.84 -16.01
C PHE A 65 10.26 9.40 -15.57
N LYS A 66 9.80 8.93 -14.41
CA LYS A 66 10.00 7.53 -13.97
C LYS A 66 9.35 6.51 -14.91
N LYS A 67 8.18 6.86 -15.47
CA LYS A 67 7.51 6.03 -16.48
C LYS A 67 8.30 6.00 -17.79
N ALA A 68 8.82 7.16 -18.22
CA ALA A 68 9.64 7.26 -19.42
C ALA A 68 11.00 6.56 -19.27
N THR A 69 11.66 6.66 -18.12
CA THR A 69 12.94 5.99 -17.87
C THR A 69 12.78 4.48 -17.72
N ALA A 70 11.71 4.01 -17.07
CA ALA A 70 11.38 2.59 -17.02
C ALA A 70 11.13 2.03 -18.43
N ALA A 71 10.32 2.73 -19.24
CA ALA A 71 10.08 2.34 -20.62
C ALA A 71 11.36 2.33 -21.47
N ALA A 72 12.24 3.32 -21.29
CA ALA A 72 13.53 3.37 -21.99
C ALA A 72 14.47 2.22 -21.56
N PHE A 73 14.52 1.93 -20.26
CA PHE A 73 15.32 0.82 -19.71
C PHE A 73 14.88 -0.53 -20.30
N TYR A 74 13.58 -0.83 -20.27
CA TYR A 74 13.08 -2.09 -20.82
C TYR A 74 13.26 -2.20 -22.34
N ARG A 75 13.13 -1.10 -23.10
CA ARG A 75 13.41 -1.10 -24.55
C ARG A 75 14.88 -1.31 -24.88
N LEU A 76 15.79 -0.84 -24.03
CA LEU A 76 17.23 -1.12 -24.17
C LEU A 76 17.53 -2.57 -23.82
N LEU A 77 16.94 -3.08 -22.75
CA LEU A 77 17.13 -4.45 -22.30
C LEU A 77 16.63 -5.46 -23.34
N ASP A 78 15.46 -5.23 -23.92
CA ASP A 78 14.90 -6.02 -25.03
C ASP A 78 15.82 -6.04 -26.25
N ARG A 79 16.53 -4.93 -26.52
CA ARG A 79 17.45 -4.84 -27.66
C ARG A 79 18.78 -5.56 -27.45
N VAL A 80 19.13 -5.86 -26.20
CA VAL A 80 20.41 -6.49 -25.82
C VAL A 80 20.23 -7.96 -25.42
N THR A 81 18.99 -8.41 -25.20
CA THR A 81 18.68 -9.77 -24.75
C THR A 81 17.92 -10.56 -25.83
N ASP A 82 18.32 -11.81 -26.07
CA ASP A 82 17.63 -12.72 -27.01
C ASP A 82 16.37 -13.38 -26.39
N THR A 83 15.98 -12.95 -25.19
CA THR A 83 14.85 -13.48 -24.42
C THR A 83 13.78 -12.40 -24.24
N ALA A 84 12.55 -12.70 -24.64
CA ALA A 84 11.43 -11.79 -24.50
C ALA A 84 11.12 -11.52 -23.02
N ILE A 85 11.42 -10.31 -22.56
CA ILE A 85 11.08 -9.85 -21.20
C ILE A 85 9.70 -9.17 -21.26
N PRO A 86 8.70 -9.65 -20.53
CA PRO A 86 7.38 -9.01 -20.52
C PRO A 86 7.49 -7.58 -19.98
N LEU A 87 7.10 -6.62 -20.82
CA LEU A 87 6.94 -5.22 -20.44
C LEU A 87 5.82 -5.09 -19.41
N ASP A 88 6.02 -4.24 -18.39
CA ASP A 88 5.08 -3.99 -17.27
C ASP A 88 4.90 -5.11 -16.23
N THR A 89 5.85 -6.06 -16.09
CA THR A 89 5.94 -6.81 -14.83
C THR A 89 6.50 -5.89 -13.76
N GLY A 90 5.61 -5.17 -13.10
CA GLY A 90 5.92 -4.44 -11.88
C GLY A 90 6.38 -5.43 -10.82
N ASP A 91 7.69 -5.59 -10.66
CA ASP A 91 8.25 -6.12 -9.42
C ASP A 91 7.83 -5.19 -8.29
N PHE A 92 7.16 -5.78 -7.32
CA PHE A 92 6.91 -5.19 -6.01
C PHE A 92 8.22 -5.08 -5.22
#